data_AF-A0AA88PU84-F1
#
_entry.id   AF-A0AA88PU84-F1
#
_cell.length_a   1.000
_cell.length_b   1.000
_cell.length_c   1.000
_cell.angle_alpha   90.00
_cell.angle_beta   90.00
_cell.angle_gamma   90.00
#
_symmetry.space_group_name_H-M   'P 1'
#
loop_
_entity.id
_entity.type
_entity.pdbx_description
1 polymer ?
#
loop_
_entity_poly.entity_id
_entity_poly.type
_entity_poly.pdbx_seq_one_letter_code
_entity_poly.pdbx_strand_id
1 'polypeptide(L)'
;MSEPFNCDSCKESLYGRKYIQVEDVPHCVPCYDRLYANTCQECKELIEHNSRELYYEDRHYHEHCFRCSRCSRSLADEPFTCQEDALVCNDCYCSEFSSKCVACGKTVMPGSKRLEYGGCAWHEECFVCCGCEQPIGAQSFIPDKGEYYCVPCYEGRFAPRCAHCKQLLVQGGVTYRDEPWHKECFLCTGCKVQLAGQPFTTQGEDPYCVKCFSNLYAQKCSACDKPITGFGEGKYISFEERQWHQLCFKCSECSVSLVGAGFFPDGSKILCKSCNEK
;
A
#
# COMPACT_ATOMS: atom_id res chain seq x y z
N MET A 1 -18.14 -32.18 -79.04
CA MET A 1 -16.72 -32.42 -78.72
C MET A 1 -16.52 -31.91 -77.31
N SER A 2 -16.16 -32.78 -76.38
CA SER A 2 -15.93 -32.41 -74.97
C SER A 2 -14.71 -31.49 -74.89
N GLU A 3 -14.84 -30.35 -74.21
CA GLU A 3 -13.71 -29.47 -73.94
C GLU A 3 -12.63 -30.22 -73.15
N PRO A 4 -11.34 -29.99 -73.44
CA PRO A 4 -10.26 -30.67 -72.74
C PRO A 4 -10.19 -30.20 -71.28
N PHE A 5 -10.64 -31.06 -70.35
CA PHE A 5 -10.55 -30.82 -68.91
C PHE A 5 -9.16 -31.24 -68.39
N ASN A 6 -8.21 -30.32 -68.52
CA ASN A 6 -6.80 -30.53 -68.20
C ASN A 6 -6.35 -29.56 -67.10
N CYS A 7 -5.28 -29.91 -66.39
CA CYS A 7 -4.65 -29.03 -65.43
C CYS A 7 -4.06 -27.82 -66.13
N ASP A 8 -4.27 -26.63 -65.57
CA ASP A 8 -3.73 -25.44 -66.19
C ASP A 8 -2.19 -25.39 -66.20
N SER A 9 -1.51 -25.84 -65.14
CA SER A 9 -0.05 -25.75 -65.06
C SER A 9 0.70 -26.84 -65.83
N CYS A 10 0.28 -28.12 -65.73
CA CYS A 10 0.98 -29.24 -66.38
C CYS A 10 0.32 -29.73 -67.67
N LYS A 11 -0.87 -29.21 -68.03
CA LYS A 11 -1.66 -29.58 -69.20
C LYS A 11 -2.05 -31.08 -69.28
N GLU A 12 -1.83 -31.86 -68.22
CA GLU A 12 -2.30 -33.24 -68.13
C GLU A 12 -3.80 -33.33 -67.92
N SER A 13 -4.41 -34.41 -68.39
CA SER A 13 -5.84 -34.66 -68.22
C SER A 13 -6.21 -34.88 -66.76
N LEU A 14 -7.27 -34.19 -66.31
CA LEU A 14 -7.81 -34.29 -64.96
C LEU A 14 -8.96 -35.30 -64.84
N TYR A 15 -9.37 -35.94 -65.94
CA TYR A 15 -10.41 -36.96 -65.92
C TYR A 15 -10.03 -38.14 -65.01
N GLY A 16 -10.88 -38.42 -64.01
CA GLY A 16 -10.67 -39.50 -63.05
C GLY A 16 -9.56 -39.25 -62.01
N ARG A 17 -9.03 -38.03 -61.93
CA ARG A 17 -7.99 -37.63 -60.96
C ARG A 17 -8.53 -36.56 -60.01
N LYS A 18 -7.96 -36.50 -58.79
CA LYS A 18 -8.25 -35.41 -57.85
C LYS A 18 -7.67 -34.10 -58.39
N TYR A 19 -8.44 -33.03 -58.32
CA TYR A 19 -8.05 -31.69 -58.75
C TYR A 19 -8.60 -30.65 -57.77
N ILE A 20 -8.01 -29.45 -57.78
CA ILE A 20 -8.39 -28.31 -56.94
C ILE A 20 -8.64 -27.13 -57.88
N GLN A 21 -9.72 -26.37 -57.64
CA GLN A 21 -10.05 -25.19 -58.44
C GLN A 21 -9.70 -23.92 -57.65
N VAL A 22 -8.94 -23.03 -58.29
CA VAL A 22 -8.60 -21.70 -57.79
C VAL A 22 -9.08 -20.70 -58.83
N GLU A 23 -9.98 -19.79 -58.44
CA GLU A 23 -10.55 -18.79 -59.36
C GLU A 23 -11.10 -19.40 -60.67
N ASP A 24 -11.86 -20.49 -60.55
CA ASP A 24 -12.42 -21.29 -61.66
C ASP A 24 -11.39 -22.00 -62.57
N VAL A 25 -10.09 -21.94 -62.26
CA VAL A 25 -9.03 -22.63 -63.00
C VAL A 25 -8.67 -23.97 -62.34
N PRO A 26 -8.82 -25.11 -63.05
CA PRO A 26 -8.55 -26.42 -62.47
C PRO A 26 -7.05 -26.77 -62.47
N HIS A 27 -6.56 -27.17 -61.30
CA HIS A 27 -5.18 -27.55 -61.06
C HIS A 27 -5.09 -29.01 -60.58
N CYS A 28 -4.08 -29.73 -61.06
CA CYS A 28 -3.71 -31.03 -60.50
C CYS A 28 -3.26 -30.83 -59.04
N VAL A 29 -3.54 -31.78 -58.14
CA VAL A 29 -3.10 -31.69 -56.74
C VAL A 29 -1.61 -31.33 -56.59
N PRO A 30 -0.65 -32.00 -57.26
CA PRO A 30 0.77 -31.62 -57.20
C PRO A 30 1.08 -30.21 -57.73
N CYS A 31 0.29 -29.74 -58.70
CA CYS A 31 0.44 -28.43 -59.32
C CYS A 31 -0.06 -27.34 -58.37
N TYR A 32 -1.19 -27.60 -57.72
CA TYR A 32 -1.76 -26.74 -56.69
C TYR A 32 -0.81 -26.63 -55.50
N ASP A 33 -0.34 -27.76 -54.96
CA ASP A 33 0.57 -27.78 -53.81
C ASP A 33 1.86 -27.00 -54.13
N ARG A 34 2.41 -27.13 -55.35
CA ARG A 34 3.61 -26.36 -55.75
C ARG A 34 3.38 -24.85 -55.84
N LEU A 35 2.19 -24.42 -56.28
CA LEU A 35 1.90 -23.01 -56.55
C LEU A 35 1.36 -22.27 -55.32
N TYR A 36 0.69 -22.98 -54.42
CA TYR A 36 -0.11 -22.37 -53.36
C TYR A 36 0.16 -22.93 -51.95
N ALA A 37 0.88 -24.06 -51.80
CA ALA A 37 1.19 -24.56 -50.47
C ALA A 37 2.25 -23.69 -49.78
N ASN A 38 2.05 -23.45 -48.48
CA ASN A 38 3.06 -22.82 -47.65
C ASN A 38 4.17 -23.82 -47.30
N THR A 39 5.36 -23.30 -47.02
CA THR A 39 6.50 -24.11 -46.59
C THR A 39 6.55 -24.19 -45.07
N CYS A 40 6.61 -25.39 -44.51
CA CYS A 40 6.72 -25.57 -43.07
C CYS A 40 8.06 -25.05 -42.57
N GLN A 41 8.03 -24.23 -41.51
CA GLN A 41 9.22 -23.63 -40.95
C GLN A 41 10.12 -24.65 -40.22
N GLU A 42 9.55 -25.73 -39.67
CA GLU A 42 10.32 -26.75 -38.95
C GLU A 42 11.01 -27.74 -39.91
N CYS A 43 10.25 -28.44 -40.77
CA CYS A 43 10.78 -29.49 -41.63
C CYS A 43 11.22 -29.01 -43.02
N LYS A 44 10.88 -27.77 -43.40
CA LYS A 44 11.16 -27.16 -44.73
C LYS A 44 10.45 -27.84 -45.91
N GLU A 45 9.46 -28.69 -45.64
CA GLU A 45 8.62 -29.31 -46.67
C GLU A 45 7.33 -28.51 -46.92
N LEU A 46 6.70 -28.72 -48.09
CA LEU A 46 5.42 -28.09 -48.42
C LEU A 46 4.29 -28.68 -47.55
N ILE A 47 3.40 -27.82 -47.08
CA ILE A 47 2.19 -28.24 -46.36
C ILE A 47 1.13 -28.58 -47.40
N GLU A 48 0.98 -29.86 -47.71
CA GLU A 48 0.01 -30.35 -48.68
C GLU A 48 -1.42 -29.85 -48.37
N HIS A 49 -2.24 -29.64 -49.39
CA HIS A 49 -3.63 -29.16 -49.26
C HIS A 49 -4.52 -29.98 -48.31
N ASN A 50 -4.20 -31.25 -48.04
CA ASN A 50 -4.95 -32.11 -47.11
C ASN A 50 -4.41 -32.10 -45.67
N SER A 51 -3.30 -31.39 -45.42
CA SER A 51 -2.68 -31.32 -44.10
C SER A 51 -3.24 -30.15 -43.30
N ARG A 52 -3.45 -30.36 -41.99
CA ARG A 52 -3.82 -29.26 -41.09
C ARG A 52 -2.61 -28.34 -40.88
N GLU A 53 -2.78 -27.10 -41.31
CA GLU A 53 -1.81 -26.02 -41.19
C GLU A 53 -2.03 -25.22 -39.90
N LEU A 54 -0.93 -24.87 -39.23
CA LEU A 54 -0.91 -23.93 -38.11
C LEU A 54 -0.07 -22.71 -38.49
N TYR A 55 -0.53 -21.54 -38.08
CA TYR A 55 0.11 -20.26 -38.38
C TYR A 55 0.43 -19.49 -37.09
N TYR A 56 1.66 -19.00 -36.98
CA TYR A 56 2.13 -18.17 -35.86
C TYR A 56 3.27 -17.25 -36.30
N GLU A 57 3.16 -15.95 -36.02
CA GLU A 57 4.18 -14.92 -36.34
C GLU A 57 4.76 -15.04 -37.76
N ASP A 58 3.90 -15.02 -38.78
CA ASP A 58 4.27 -15.14 -40.19
C ASP A 58 4.97 -16.46 -40.58
N ARG A 59 4.79 -17.50 -39.77
CA ARG A 59 5.34 -18.84 -40.03
C ARG A 59 4.24 -19.89 -40.09
N HIS A 60 4.45 -20.81 -41.00
CA HIS A 60 3.54 -21.92 -41.25
C HIS A 60 4.17 -23.22 -40.75
N TYR A 61 3.36 -24.07 -40.14
CA TYR A 61 3.79 -25.35 -39.60
C TYR A 61 2.77 -26.42 -39.95
N HIS A 62 3.23 -27.65 -40.23
CA HIS A 62 2.34 -28.79 -40.10
C HIS A 62 1.90 -28.93 -38.64
N GLU A 63 0.68 -29.43 -38.40
CA GLU A 63 0.18 -29.71 -37.06
C GLU A 63 1.16 -30.54 -36.21
N HIS A 64 1.81 -31.54 -36.80
CA HIS A 64 2.79 -32.41 -36.12
C HIS A 64 4.18 -31.77 -35.95
N CYS A 65 4.48 -30.72 -36.70
CA CYS A 65 5.71 -29.93 -36.64
C CYS A 65 5.62 -28.78 -35.62
N PHE A 66 4.41 -28.41 -35.22
CA PHE A 66 4.16 -27.39 -34.20
C PHE A 66 4.32 -28.00 -32.79
N ARG A 67 5.57 -28.28 -32.42
CA ARG A 67 5.93 -29.01 -31.21
C ARG A 67 7.01 -28.29 -30.40
N CYS A 68 7.06 -28.60 -29.11
CA CYS A 68 8.09 -28.10 -28.21
C CYS A 68 9.47 -28.63 -28.64
N SER A 69 10.41 -27.72 -28.88
CA SER A 69 11.81 -28.02 -29.23
C SER A 69 12.56 -28.85 -28.19
N ARG A 70 12.06 -28.92 -26.94
CA ARG A 70 12.69 -29.67 -25.84
C ARG A 70 12.09 -31.04 -25.58
N CYS A 71 10.76 -31.14 -25.55
CA CYS A 71 10.06 -32.38 -25.19
C CYS A 71 9.25 -33.00 -26.34
N SER A 72 9.25 -32.37 -27.52
CA SER A 72 8.49 -32.79 -28.71
C SER A 72 6.98 -32.91 -28.52
N ARG A 73 6.41 -32.41 -27.41
CA ARG A 73 4.95 -32.34 -27.21
C ARG A 73 4.34 -31.37 -28.22
N SER A 74 3.19 -31.73 -28.80
CA SER A 74 2.40 -30.82 -29.63
C SER A 74 2.01 -29.55 -28.86
N LEU A 75 2.09 -28.40 -29.52
CA LEU A 75 1.75 -27.08 -29.00
C LEU A 75 0.46 -26.52 -29.64
N ALA A 76 -0.22 -27.30 -30.49
CA ALA A 76 -1.34 -26.82 -31.31
C ALA A 76 -2.49 -26.19 -30.49
N ASP A 77 -2.76 -26.76 -29.31
CA ASP A 77 -3.83 -26.32 -28.40
C ASP A 77 -3.29 -25.96 -26.99
N GLU A 78 -1.97 -25.85 -26.83
CA GLU A 78 -1.31 -25.64 -25.54
C GLU A 78 -0.58 -24.29 -25.51
N PRO A 79 -0.56 -23.59 -24.36
CA PRO A 79 0.19 -22.35 -24.25
C PRO A 79 1.71 -22.60 -24.31
N PHE A 80 2.40 -21.78 -25.09
CA PHE A 80 3.83 -21.91 -25.36
C PHE A 80 4.53 -20.55 -25.33
N THR A 81 5.86 -20.59 -25.31
CA THR A 81 6.73 -19.42 -25.45
C THR A 81 7.58 -19.59 -26.70
N CYS A 82 7.69 -18.55 -27.52
CA CYS A 82 8.65 -18.47 -28.62
C CYS A 82 9.88 -17.71 -28.12
N GLN A 83 11.03 -18.38 -28.03
CA GLN A 83 12.32 -17.75 -27.73
C GLN A 83 13.28 -17.98 -28.87
N GLU A 84 13.79 -16.91 -29.49
CA GLU A 84 14.77 -17.01 -30.59
C GLU A 84 14.34 -18.02 -31.67
N ASP A 85 13.07 -17.98 -32.08
CA ASP A 85 12.46 -18.88 -33.06
C ASP A 85 12.23 -20.33 -32.62
N ALA A 86 12.60 -20.68 -31.39
CA ALA A 86 12.29 -21.96 -30.79
C ALA A 86 10.96 -21.91 -30.03
N LEU A 87 10.02 -22.77 -30.45
CA LEU A 87 8.78 -23.00 -29.70
C LEU A 87 9.09 -23.90 -28.49
N VAL A 88 8.76 -23.44 -27.29
CA VAL A 88 8.98 -24.17 -26.03
C VAL A 88 7.67 -24.23 -25.26
N CYS A 89 7.26 -25.42 -24.82
CA CYS A 89 6.09 -25.55 -23.95
C CYS A 89 6.34 -24.87 -22.60
N ASN A 90 5.27 -24.40 -21.97
CA ASN A 90 5.36 -23.75 -20.65
C ASN A 90 6.05 -24.63 -19.60
N ASP A 91 5.86 -25.95 -19.62
CA ASP A 91 6.53 -26.87 -18.68
C ASP A 91 8.07 -26.82 -18.82
N CYS A 92 8.58 -26.90 -20.05
CA CYS A 92 10.01 -26.86 -20.32
C CYS A 92 10.60 -25.48 -20.04
N TYR A 93 9.88 -24.43 -20.43
CA TYR A 93 10.28 -23.05 -20.12
C TYR A 93 10.36 -22.81 -18.61
N CYS A 94 9.37 -23.29 -17.87
CA CYS A 94 9.31 -23.18 -16.43
C CYS A 94 10.40 -23.98 -15.71
N SER A 95 10.76 -25.15 -16.22
CA SER A 95 11.82 -25.99 -15.65
C SER A 95 13.19 -25.32 -15.68
N GLU A 96 13.48 -24.50 -16.69
CA GLU A 96 14.78 -23.83 -16.85
C GLU A 96 14.79 -22.45 -16.19
N PHE A 97 13.66 -21.73 -16.17
CA PHE A 97 13.67 -20.29 -15.90
C PHE A 97 12.70 -19.81 -14.79
N SER A 98 11.90 -20.68 -14.18
CA SER A 98 10.86 -20.22 -13.25
C SER A 98 11.10 -20.58 -11.78
N SER A 99 10.73 -19.62 -10.91
CA SER A 99 10.66 -19.79 -9.47
C SER A 99 9.43 -20.62 -9.08
N LYS A 100 9.63 -21.58 -8.18
CA LYS A 100 8.52 -22.36 -7.60
C LYS A 100 7.82 -21.54 -6.51
N CYS A 101 6.50 -21.60 -6.48
CA CYS A 101 5.72 -21.02 -5.41
C CYS A 101 6.05 -21.73 -4.09
N VAL A 102 6.47 -20.98 -3.08
CA VAL A 102 6.87 -21.56 -1.79
C VAL A 102 5.70 -22.22 -1.07
N ALA A 103 4.48 -21.70 -1.26
CA ALA A 103 3.29 -22.22 -0.59
C ALA A 103 2.74 -23.51 -1.23
N CYS A 104 2.68 -23.61 -2.56
CA CYS A 104 2.05 -24.74 -3.24
C CYS A 104 3.04 -25.65 -4.00
N GLY A 105 4.31 -25.25 -4.13
CA GLY A 105 5.36 -26.00 -4.83
C GLY A 105 5.24 -25.99 -6.36
N LYS A 106 4.14 -25.46 -6.92
CA LYS A 106 3.91 -25.34 -8.36
C LYS A 106 4.68 -24.17 -8.94
N THR A 107 4.93 -24.22 -10.24
CA THR A 107 5.70 -23.19 -10.92
C THR A 107 4.92 -21.87 -11.06
N VAL A 108 5.60 -20.74 -10.90
CA VAL A 108 5.02 -19.41 -11.08
C VAL A 108 5.31 -18.93 -12.51
N MET A 109 4.31 -18.97 -13.38
CA MET A 109 4.47 -18.64 -14.80
C MET A 109 5.09 -17.23 -14.99
N PRO A 110 6.14 -17.09 -15.81
CA PRO A 110 6.66 -15.77 -16.16
C PRO A 110 5.58 -14.92 -16.83
N GLY A 111 5.46 -13.64 -16.46
CA GLY A 111 4.41 -12.74 -16.94
C GLY A 111 3.05 -12.88 -16.25
N SER A 112 2.84 -13.91 -15.42
CA SER A 112 1.67 -13.98 -14.53
C SER A 112 1.83 -13.08 -13.32
N LYS A 113 0.71 -12.63 -12.74
CA LYS A 113 0.75 -11.85 -11.50
C LYS A 113 1.30 -12.74 -10.38
N ARG A 114 2.36 -12.26 -9.74
CA ARG A 114 3.06 -12.97 -8.67
C ARG A 114 3.54 -12.00 -7.61
N LEU A 115 3.73 -12.51 -6.40
CA LEU A 115 4.35 -11.77 -5.32
C LEU A 115 5.77 -12.28 -5.08
N GLU A 116 6.72 -11.35 -4.94
CA GLU A 116 8.10 -11.63 -4.61
C GLU A 116 8.48 -10.91 -3.32
N TYR A 117 9.02 -11.66 -2.36
CA TYR A 117 9.49 -11.12 -1.09
C TYR A 117 10.59 -12.01 -0.51
N GLY A 118 11.70 -11.42 -0.07
CA GLY A 118 12.81 -12.15 0.55
C GLY A 118 13.46 -13.21 -0.34
N GLY A 119 13.43 -13.04 -1.68
CA GLY A 119 13.96 -14.02 -2.65
C GLY A 119 13.04 -15.21 -2.92
N CYS A 120 11.86 -15.23 -2.33
CA CYS A 120 10.83 -16.24 -2.54
C CYS A 120 9.73 -15.71 -3.46
N ALA A 121 9.05 -16.61 -4.16
CA ALA A 121 7.94 -16.30 -5.06
C ALA A 121 6.66 -17.02 -4.62
N TRP A 122 5.51 -16.37 -4.81
CA TRP A 122 4.18 -16.93 -4.57
C TRP A 122 3.23 -16.54 -5.70
N HIS A 123 2.24 -17.40 -5.98
CA HIS A 123 1.03 -16.96 -6.68
C HIS A 123 0.28 -15.95 -5.81
N GLU A 124 -0.43 -14.98 -6.40
CA GLU A 124 -1.20 -13.97 -5.64
C GLU A 124 -2.17 -14.59 -4.63
N GLU A 125 -2.84 -15.67 -5.04
CA GLU A 125 -3.77 -16.46 -4.23
C GLU A 125 -3.11 -17.36 -3.18
N CYS A 126 -1.82 -17.67 -3.36
CA CYS A 126 -1.06 -18.51 -2.43
C CYS A 126 -0.37 -17.70 -1.32
N PHE A 127 -0.27 -16.38 -1.45
CA PHE A 127 0.27 -15.51 -0.41
C PHE A 127 -0.85 -15.05 0.53
N VAL A 128 -1.13 -15.88 1.54
CA VAL A 128 -2.28 -15.72 2.45
C VAL A 128 -1.87 -15.19 3.82
N CYS A 129 -2.78 -14.45 4.45
CA CYS A 129 -2.63 -13.99 5.82
C CYS A 129 -2.80 -15.15 6.82
N CYS A 130 -1.86 -15.34 7.73
CA CYS A 130 -1.96 -16.33 8.82
C CYS A 130 -3.13 -16.02 9.79
N GLY A 131 -3.60 -14.77 9.83
CA GLY A 131 -4.69 -14.35 10.69
C GLY A 131 -6.10 -14.68 10.19
N CYS A 132 -6.35 -14.50 8.88
CA CYS A 132 -7.69 -14.64 8.27
C CYS A 132 -7.75 -15.62 7.10
N GLU A 133 -6.62 -16.22 6.72
CA GLU A 133 -6.47 -17.19 5.62
C GLU A 133 -6.88 -16.64 4.24
N GLN A 134 -7.08 -15.33 4.13
CA GLN A 134 -7.37 -14.68 2.85
C GLN A 134 -6.09 -14.30 2.11
N PRO A 135 -6.09 -14.36 0.77
CA PRO A 135 -5.01 -13.83 -0.05
C PRO A 135 -4.77 -12.34 0.25
N ILE A 136 -3.52 -12.00 0.55
CA ILE A 136 -3.10 -10.60 0.74
C ILE A 136 -2.97 -9.91 -0.62
N GLY A 137 -2.53 -10.64 -1.65
CA GLY A 137 -2.32 -10.11 -2.99
C GLY A 137 -1.33 -8.95 -3.00
N ALA A 138 -1.68 -7.84 -3.66
CA ALA A 138 -0.86 -6.63 -3.75
C ALA A 138 -1.01 -5.67 -2.54
N GLN A 139 -1.74 -6.07 -1.49
CA GLN A 139 -1.92 -5.24 -0.30
C GLN A 139 -0.66 -5.23 0.59
N SER A 140 -0.52 -4.19 1.40
CA SER A 140 0.53 -4.14 2.43
C SER A 140 0.37 -5.28 3.43
N PHE A 141 1.50 -5.85 3.85
CA PHE A 141 1.56 -6.93 4.84
C PHE A 141 2.67 -6.71 5.86
N ILE A 142 2.60 -7.46 6.95
CA ILE A 142 3.55 -7.42 8.04
C ILE A 142 4.14 -8.83 8.23
N PRO A 143 5.45 -9.01 7.96
CA PRO A 143 6.15 -10.24 8.26
C PRO A 143 6.50 -10.28 9.76
N ASP A 144 6.13 -11.36 10.45
CA ASP A 144 6.48 -11.60 11.86
C ASP A 144 6.87 -13.06 12.05
N LYS A 145 8.10 -13.31 12.54
CA LYS A 145 8.63 -14.65 12.86
C LYS A 145 8.47 -15.72 11.75
N GLY A 146 8.49 -15.31 10.49
CA GLY A 146 8.34 -16.21 9.34
C GLY A 146 6.89 -16.42 8.88
N GLU A 147 5.92 -15.79 9.54
CA GLU A 147 4.53 -15.71 9.11
C GLU A 147 4.21 -14.34 8.51
N TYR A 148 3.14 -14.27 7.73
CA TYR A 148 2.70 -13.06 7.05
C TYR A 148 1.27 -12.72 7.47
N TYR A 149 1.06 -11.47 7.84
CA TYR A 149 -0.23 -10.97 8.29
C TYR A 149 -0.66 -9.78 7.43
N CYS A 150 -1.95 -9.71 7.07
CA CYS A 150 -2.51 -8.46 6.59
C CYS A 150 -2.53 -7.45 7.75
N VAL A 151 -2.39 -6.16 7.43
CA VAL A 151 -2.33 -5.08 8.42
C VAL A 151 -3.47 -5.16 9.46
N PRO A 152 -4.76 -5.36 9.07
CA PRO A 152 -5.84 -5.45 10.05
C PRO A 152 -5.72 -6.64 11.01
N CYS A 153 -5.27 -7.81 10.54
CA CYS A 153 -5.11 -8.98 11.40
C CYS A 153 -3.93 -8.81 12.35
N TYR A 154 -2.83 -8.22 11.87
CA TYR A 154 -1.67 -7.95 12.71
C TYR A 154 -2.01 -6.92 13.80
N GLU A 155 -2.60 -5.79 13.43
CA GLU A 155 -3.04 -4.76 14.38
C GLU A 155 -4.10 -5.32 15.35
N GLY A 156 -5.04 -6.13 14.87
CA GLY A 156 -6.04 -6.77 15.73
C GLY A 156 -5.46 -7.70 16.81
N ARG A 157 -4.30 -8.33 16.55
CA ARG A 157 -3.65 -9.25 17.50
C ARG A 157 -2.59 -8.57 18.37
N PHE A 158 -1.84 -7.64 17.79
CA PHE A 158 -0.60 -7.13 18.39
C PHE A 158 -0.62 -5.63 18.67
N ALA A 159 -1.67 -4.89 18.27
CA ALA A 159 -1.74 -3.47 18.63
C ALA A 159 -1.82 -3.30 20.15
N PRO A 160 -1.12 -2.31 20.71
CA PRO A 160 -1.23 -1.99 22.13
C PRO A 160 -2.67 -1.63 22.50
N ARG A 161 -3.04 -1.83 23.77
CA ARG A 161 -4.35 -1.45 24.30
C ARG A 161 -4.28 -0.12 25.03
N CYS A 162 -5.22 0.76 24.73
CA CYS A 162 -5.34 2.06 25.37
C CYS A 162 -5.54 1.90 26.88
N ALA A 163 -4.73 2.58 27.69
CA ALA A 163 -4.81 2.47 29.15
C ALA A 163 -6.16 2.98 29.72
N HIS A 164 -6.82 3.91 29.03
CA HIS A 164 -8.15 4.43 29.40
C HIS A 164 -9.30 3.47 29.06
N CYS A 165 -9.54 3.22 27.76
CA CYS A 165 -10.72 2.50 27.29
C CYS A 165 -10.50 0.99 27.10
N LYS A 166 -9.24 0.53 27.24
CA LYS A 166 -8.80 -0.86 27.05
C LYS A 166 -8.99 -1.42 25.63
N GLN A 167 -9.37 -0.58 24.65
CA GLN A 167 -9.49 -0.95 23.24
C GLN A 167 -8.14 -0.84 22.51
N LEU A 168 -7.99 -1.56 21.40
CA LEU A 168 -6.77 -1.60 20.58
C LEU A 168 -6.48 -0.24 19.90
N LEU A 169 -5.20 0.08 19.77
CA LEU A 169 -4.68 1.27 19.10
C LEU A 169 -4.37 1.00 17.62
N VAL A 170 -5.41 0.99 16.80
CA VAL A 170 -5.31 0.67 15.36
C VAL A 170 -4.77 1.88 14.56
N GLN A 171 -5.10 3.12 14.94
CA GLN A 171 -4.73 4.34 14.19
C GLN A 171 -3.58 5.12 14.84
N GLY A 172 -2.72 4.43 15.58
CA GLY A 172 -1.70 5.05 16.42
C GLY A 172 -2.30 5.79 17.63
N GLY A 173 -1.44 6.39 18.45
CA GLY A 173 -1.85 7.04 19.69
C GLY A 173 -0.78 7.95 20.27
N VAL A 174 -0.91 8.24 21.56
CA VAL A 174 0.12 8.92 22.35
C VAL A 174 0.59 8.01 23.47
N THR A 175 1.85 8.20 23.88
CA THR A 175 2.38 7.55 25.07
C THR A 175 2.35 8.55 26.22
N TYR A 176 1.76 8.16 27.34
CA TYR A 176 1.71 8.93 28.57
C TYR A 176 2.03 8.01 29.75
N ARG A 177 3.06 8.37 30.53
CA ARG A 177 3.59 7.53 31.63
C ARG A 177 3.92 6.10 31.19
N ASP A 178 4.59 5.98 30.05
CA ASP A 178 4.95 4.69 29.42
C ASP A 178 3.76 3.79 29.05
N GLU A 179 2.53 4.28 29.21
CA GLU A 179 1.32 3.60 28.77
C GLU A 179 0.80 4.19 27.46
N PRO A 180 0.23 3.38 26.56
CA PRO A 180 -0.30 3.85 25.31
C PRO A 180 -1.77 4.28 25.45
N TRP A 181 -2.16 5.39 24.83
CA TRP A 181 -3.49 5.98 24.90
C TRP A 181 -3.98 6.40 23.52
N HIS A 182 -5.28 6.25 23.25
CA HIS A 182 -5.90 6.93 22.11
C HIS A 182 -5.78 8.43 22.30
N LYS A 183 -5.58 9.17 21.22
CA LYS A 183 -5.51 10.65 21.27
C LYS A 183 -6.81 11.22 21.86
N GLU A 184 -7.94 10.61 21.52
CA GLU A 184 -9.29 10.94 21.95
C GLU A 184 -9.58 10.52 23.40
N CYS A 185 -8.81 9.58 23.95
CA CYS A 185 -8.91 9.18 25.35
C CYS A 185 -8.00 10.02 26.26
N PHE A 186 -6.95 10.64 25.71
CA PHE A 186 -6.03 11.48 26.46
C PHE A 186 -6.58 12.91 26.60
N LEU A 187 -7.52 13.05 27.52
CA LEU A 187 -8.33 14.27 27.71
C LEU A 187 -8.01 14.96 29.05
N CYS A 188 -8.18 16.28 29.08
CA CYS A 188 -8.14 17.08 30.30
C CYS A 188 -9.22 16.61 31.28
N THR A 189 -8.84 16.29 32.52
CA THR A 189 -9.79 15.88 33.56
C THR A 189 -10.87 16.96 33.80
N GLY A 190 -10.50 18.25 33.74
CA GLY A 190 -11.39 19.38 34.02
C GLY A 190 -12.35 19.78 32.89
N CYS A 191 -11.90 19.81 31.63
CA CYS A 191 -12.73 20.29 30.50
C CYS A 191 -12.90 19.28 29.35
N LYS A 192 -12.33 18.09 29.46
CA LYS A 192 -12.39 17.01 28.46
C LYS A 192 -11.82 17.37 27.08
N VAL A 193 -11.06 18.46 26.96
CA VAL A 193 -10.32 18.77 25.72
C VAL A 193 -9.17 17.78 25.52
N GLN A 194 -8.89 17.42 24.27
CA GLN A 194 -7.76 16.57 23.90
C GLN A 194 -6.42 17.24 24.27
N LEU A 195 -5.56 16.49 24.96
CA LEU A 195 -4.23 16.95 25.39
C LEU A 195 -3.10 16.49 24.47
N ALA A 196 -3.36 15.53 23.58
CA ALA A 196 -2.38 15.05 22.62
C ALA A 196 -1.86 16.20 21.73
N GLY A 197 -0.55 16.46 21.78
CA GLY A 197 0.10 17.55 21.05
C GLY A 197 -0.10 18.96 21.65
N GLN A 198 -0.69 19.06 22.84
CA GLN A 198 -0.90 20.33 23.56
C GLN A 198 -0.07 20.37 24.85
N PRO A 199 0.34 21.56 25.34
CA PRO A 199 0.89 21.69 26.66
C PRO A 199 -0.13 21.28 27.73
N PHE A 200 0.29 20.41 28.65
CA PHE A 200 -0.51 19.96 29.77
C PHE A 200 0.36 19.76 31.01
N THR A 201 -0.28 19.61 32.16
CA THR A 201 0.37 19.30 33.43
C THR A 201 -0.51 18.32 34.21
N THR A 202 -0.02 17.80 35.33
CA THR A 202 -0.71 16.75 36.09
C THR A 202 -0.88 17.16 37.55
N GLN A 203 -2.03 16.88 38.13
CA GLN A 203 -2.23 16.92 39.58
C GLN A 203 -2.46 15.49 40.06
N GLY A 204 -1.48 14.91 40.78
CA GLY A 204 -1.53 13.49 41.11
C GLY A 204 -1.47 12.62 39.85
N GLU A 205 -2.50 11.84 39.58
CA GLU A 205 -2.62 11.00 38.38
C GLU A 205 -3.38 11.66 37.22
N ASP A 206 -4.13 12.72 37.52
CA ASP A 206 -5.04 13.35 36.58
C ASP A 206 -4.33 14.39 35.70
N PRO A 207 -4.43 14.26 34.36
CA PRO A 207 -3.87 15.24 33.43
C PRO A 207 -4.84 16.42 33.22
N TYR A 208 -4.32 17.64 33.25
CA TYR A 208 -5.04 18.89 33.06
C TYR A 208 -4.40 19.74 31.97
N CYS A 209 -5.22 20.37 31.13
CA CYS A 209 -4.72 21.43 30.26
C CYS A 209 -4.25 22.61 31.11
N VAL A 210 -3.31 23.41 30.57
CA VAL A 210 -2.75 24.57 31.28
C VAL A 210 -3.84 25.50 31.81
N LYS A 211 -4.92 25.74 31.04
CA LYS A 211 -6.04 26.60 31.46
C LYS A 211 -6.78 26.05 32.68
N CYS A 212 -7.16 24.77 32.66
CA CYS A 212 -7.88 24.15 33.78
C CYS A 212 -7.00 24.07 35.02
N PHE A 213 -5.75 23.65 34.88
CA PHE A 213 -4.82 23.59 35.99
C PHE A 213 -4.62 24.97 36.63
N SER A 214 -4.39 25.99 35.80
CA SER A 214 -4.22 27.37 36.27
C SER A 214 -5.45 27.88 37.02
N ASN A 215 -6.65 27.61 36.52
CA ASN A 215 -7.88 28.05 37.19
C ASN A 215 -8.14 27.35 38.52
N LEU A 216 -7.72 26.08 38.65
CA LEU A 216 -7.97 25.26 39.83
C LEU A 216 -6.89 25.41 40.91
N TYR A 217 -5.62 25.55 40.52
CA TYR A 217 -4.48 25.40 41.42
C TYR A 217 -3.53 26.60 41.49
N ALA A 218 -3.56 27.53 40.52
CA ALA A 218 -2.68 28.68 40.58
C ALA A 218 -3.23 29.77 41.50
N GLN A 219 -2.32 30.43 42.22
CA GLN A 219 -2.62 31.60 43.04
C GLN A 219 -3.20 32.72 42.18
N LYS A 220 -4.17 33.46 42.72
CA LYS A 220 -4.85 34.54 41.99
C LYS A 220 -4.20 35.88 42.29
N CYS A 221 -4.07 36.69 41.25
CA CYS A 221 -3.57 38.06 41.39
C CYS A 221 -4.56 38.89 42.21
N SER A 222 -4.10 39.50 43.30
CA SER A 222 -4.94 40.27 44.22
C SER A 222 -5.53 41.55 43.61
N ALA A 223 -5.11 41.96 42.40
CA ALA A 223 -5.65 43.12 41.70
C ALA A 223 -6.59 42.80 40.53
N CYS A 224 -6.48 41.63 39.89
CA CYS A 224 -7.29 41.30 38.70
C CYS A 224 -8.00 39.96 38.78
N ASP A 225 -7.81 39.21 39.88
CA ASP A 225 -8.36 37.87 40.16
C ASP A 225 -8.02 36.78 39.13
N LYS A 226 -7.17 37.09 38.14
CA LYS A 226 -6.68 36.12 37.16
C LYS A 226 -5.56 35.28 37.78
N PRO A 227 -5.46 33.98 37.42
CA PRO A 227 -4.38 33.13 37.88
C PRO A 227 -2.98 33.66 37.51
N ILE A 228 -2.03 33.52 38.42
CA ILE A 228 -0.60 33.76 38.19
C ILE A 228 0.02 32.43 37.79
N THR A 229 0.32 32.28 36.50
CA THR A 229 0.75 31.01 35.93
C THR A 229 2.23 31.07 35.56
N GLY A 230 2.99 30.00 35.85
CA GLY A 230 4.39 29.86 35.45
C GLY A 230 4.58 29.58 33.95
N PHE A 231 3.48 29.45 33.19
CA PHE A 231 3.49 29.10 31.77
C PHE A 231 3.57 30.33 30.83
N GLY A 232 3.67 31.56 31.38
CA GLY A 232 3.80 32.83 30.65
C GLY A 232 5.08 33.61 31.00
N GLU A 233 5.06 34.96 30.98
CA GLU A 233 6.21 35.84 31.29
C GLU A 233 6.69 35.80 32.76
N GLY A 234 6.52 34.67 33.46
CA GLY A 234 7.40 34.14 34.50
C GLY A 234 7.69 34.97 35.76
N LYS A 235 7.17 36.19 35.88
CA LYS A 235 7.52 37.11 36.95
C LYS A 235 6.25 37.66 37.59
N TYR A 236 6.14 37.43 38.88
CA TYR A 236 5.11 37.97 39.74
C TYR A 236 5.76 38.67 40.93
N ILE A 237 5.00 39.56 41.57
CA ILE A 237 5.42 40.23 42.80
C ILE A 237 4.64 39.60 43.93
N SER A 238 5.35 39.26 45.00
CA SER A 238 4.76 38.70 46.22
C SER A 238 5.08 39.61 47.39
N PHE A 239 4.07 39.87 48.22
CA PHE A 239 4.20 40.59 49.48
C PHE A 239 3.15 40.02 50.44
N GLU A 240 3.60 39.60 51.61
CA GLU A 240 2.79 38.82 52.56
C GLU A 240 2.17 37.59 51.87
N GLU A 241 0.88 37.34 52.06
CA GLU A 241 0.13 36.25 51.41
C GLU A 241 -0.45 36.64 50.05
N ARG A 242 -0.17 37.86 49.57
CA ARG A 242 -0.72 38.40 48.32
C ARG A 242 0.28 38.33 47.19
N GLN A 243 -0.26 38.15 46.00
CA GLN A 243 0.53 38.07 44.79
C GLN A 243 -0.10 38.90 43.68
N TRP A 244 0.75 39.50 42.83
CA TRP A 244 0.32 40.29 41.70
C TRP A 244 1.14 39.91 40.46
N HIS A 245 0.50 39.95 39.29
CA HIS A 245 1.28 40.07 38.04
C HIS A 245 2.12 41.35 38.11
N GLN A 246 3.32 41.37 37.53
CA GLN A 246 4.14 42.59 37.50
C GLN A 246 3.39 43.81 36.95
N LEU A 247 2.60 43.63 35.89
CA LEU A 247 1.77 44.68 35.29
C LEU A 247 0.57 45.11 36.16
N CYS A 248 0.22 44.31 37.16
CA CYS A 248 -0.88 44.57 38.09
C CYS A 248 -0.38 45.21 39.40
N PHE A 249 0.93 45.26 39.64
CA PHE A 249 1.51 45.84 40.85
C PHE A 249 1.59 47.37 40.72
N LYS A 250 0.43 48.02 40.91
CA LYS A 250 0.21 49.45 40.68
C LYS A 250 -0.55 50.08 41.83
N CYS A 251 -0.34 51.38 42.05
CA CYS A 251 -1.06 52.14 43.05
C CYS A 251 -2.57 52.13 42.77
N SER A 252 -3.39 51.82 43.77
CA SER A 252 -4.84 51.70 43.63
C SER A 252 -5.53 53.02 43.23
N GLU A 253 -4.95 54.17 43.58
CA GLU A 253 -5.55 55.49 43.29
C GLU A 253 -5.06 56.14 41.98
N CYS A 254 -3.76 56.06 41.67
CA CYS A 254 -3.18 56.73 40.49
C CYS A 254 -2.67 55.78 39.40
N SER A 255 -2.75 54.47 39.60
CA SER A 255 -2.31 53.42 38.65
C SER A 255 -0.82 53.43 38.28
N VAL A 256 0.02 54.21 38.97
CA VAL A 256 1.48 54.19 38.74
C VAL A 256 2.06 52.82 39.11
N SER A 257 3.02 52.34 38.32
CA SER A 257 3.76 51.11 38.62
C SER A 257 4.51 51.25 39.94
N LEU A 258 4.35 50.27 40.83
CA LEU A 258 5.05 50.19 42.12
C LEU A 258 6.25 49.24 42.06
N VAL A 259 6.55 48.65 40.89
CA VAL A 259 7.67 47.72 40.71
C VAL A 259 8.99 48.45 41.00
N GLY A 260 9.73 47.96 42.00
CA GLY A 260 11.01 48.57 42.42
C GLY A 260 10.89 49.88 43.19
N ALA A 261 9.66 50.34 43.49
CA ALA A 261 9.39 51.52 44.30
C ALA A 261 8.89 51.13 45.70
N GLY A 262 9.03 52.04 46.67
CA GLY A 262 8.38 51.89 47.97
C GLY A 262 6.86 52.04 47.85
N PHE A 263 6.12 51.20 48.57
CA PHE A 263 4.65 51.20 48.60
C PHE A 263 4.12 51.04 50.02
N PHE A 264 2.86 51.41 50.23
CA PHE A 264 2.18 51.36 51.52
C PHE A 264 0.92 50.50 51.40
N PRO A 265 0.81 49.37 52.11
CA PRO A 265 -0.41 48.57 52.14
C PRO A 265 -1.47 49.24 53.03
N ASP A 266 -2.70 49.35 52.52
CA ASP A 266 -3.87 49.86 53.25
C ASP A 266 -5.08 48.94 52.98
N GLY A 267 -5.37 48.05 53.93
CA GLY A 267 -6.42 47.04 53.76
C GLY A 267 -6.17 46.17 52.52
N SER A 268 -7.08 46.18 51.54
CA SER A 268 -6.92 45.48 50.26
C SER A 268 -6.15 46.28 49.19
N LYS A 269 -5.90 47.56 49.43
CA LYS A 269 -5.25 48.49 48.49
C LYS A 269 -3.73 48.54 48.72
N ILE A 270 -3.02 48.96 47.68
CA ILE A 270 -1.59 49.33 47.76
C ILE A 270 -1.42 50.74 47.18
N LEU A 271 -0.74 51.60 47.93
CA LEU A 271 -0.60 53.02 47.59
C LEU A 271 0.85 53.37 47.30
N CYS A 272 1.08 54.27 46.35
CA CYS A 272 2.38 54.93 46.20
C CYS A 272 2.56 55.96 47.32
N LYS A 273 3.81 56.38 47.55
CA LYS A 273 4.13 57.40 48.55
C LYS A 273 3.25 58.66 48.45
N SER A 274 3.10 59.20 47.24
CA SER A 274 2.31 60.42 47.01
C SER A 274 0.81 60.28 47.23
N CYS A 275 0.26 59.06 47.15
CA CYS A 275 -1.16 58.80 47.44
C CYS A 275 -1.39 58.49 48.91
N ASN A 276 -0.39 57.94 49.61
CA ASN A 276 -0.46 57.66 51.04
C ASN A 276 -0.29 58.92 51.91
N GLU A 277 0.41 59.95 51.40
CA GLU A 277 0.66 61.22 52.10
C GLU A 277 -0.44 62.28 51.86
N LYS A 278 -1.50 61.94 51.11
CA LYS A 278 -2.67 62.80 50.86
C LYS A 278 -3.78 62.52 51.85
#